data_AF-A0A3M8G2J8-F1
#
_entry.id   AF-A0A3M8G2J8-F1
#
_cell.length_a   1.000
_cell.length_b   1.000
_cell.length_c   1.000
_cell.angle_alpha   90.00
_cell.angle_beta   90.00
_cell.angle_gamma   90.00
#
_symmetry.space_group_name_H-M   'P 1'
#
loop_
_entity.id
_entity.type
_entity.pdbx_description
1 polymer ?
#
loop_
_entity_poly.entity_id
_entity_poly.type
_entity_poly.pdbx_seq_one_letter_code
_entity_poly.pdbx_strand_id
1 'polypeptide(L)'
;MLKAILTLPILSLLISFNTITEIELVTTESSEFNIEDFGWLVGTWTGDGFGGQSEETWSTPVDGTMMGMYRHYKDGKIVFYEFLLLDETGLRLKHFNPDITSWEEKDDFVSFEMVNHTKDKIELKGLVFERKSDTEMEIRLRLRNNDGEVRTEVFSMRRE
;
A
#
# COMPACT_ATOMS: atom_id res chain seq x y z
N MET A 1 -5.09 46.52 -83.75
CA MET A 1 -3.92 45.84 -83.18
C MET A 1 -4.39 44.93 -82.06
N LEU A 2 -3.89 43.70 -82.09
CA LEU A 2 -4.20 42.54 -81.28
C LEU A 2 -3.81 42.71 -79.80
N LYS A 3 -4.59 42.15 -78.87
CA LYS A 3 -4.09 41.33 -77.74
C LYS A 3 -5.26 40.68 -76.98
N ALA A 4 -5.39 39.37 -77.17
CA ALA A 4 -6.24 38.47 -76.40
C ALA A 4 -5.60 38.17 -75.04
N ILE A 5 -6.40 38.00 -73.99
CA ILE A 5 -5.97 37.46 -72.69
C ILE A 5 -6.85 36.25 -72.40
N LEU A 6 -6.27 35.06 -72.56
CA LEU A 6 -6.78 33.79 -72.04
C LEU A 6 -6.54 33.76 -70.52
N THR A 7 -7.54 33.33 -69.75
CA THR A 7 -7.33 32.84 -68.38
C THR A 7 -7.79 31.38 -68.30
N LEU A 8 -6.89 30.51 -67.83
CA LEU A 8 -7.06 29.05 -67.68
C LEU A 8 -7.98 28.71 -66.47
N PRO A 9 -8.64 27.55 -66.45
CA PRO A 9 -9.36 27.07 -65.27
C PRO A 9 -8.40 26.44 -64.25
N ILE A 10 -8.60 26.74 -62.97
CA ILE A 10 -7.87 26.14 -61.84
C ILE A 10 -8.45 24.75 -61.57
N LEU A 11 -7.60 23.73 -61.67
CA LEU A 11 -7.89 22.34 -61.36
C LEU A 11 -7.94 22.16 -59.83
N SER A 12 -9.13 21.92 -59.27
CA SER A 12 -9.31 21.62 -57.85
C SER A 12 -8.93 20.17 -57.54
N LEU A 13 -7.82 19.97 -56.83
CA LEU A 13 -7.36 18.67 -56.33
C LEU A 13 -8.16 18.29 -55.08
N LEU A 14 -8.97 17.23 -55.17
CA LEU A 14 -9.65 16.61 -54.03
C LEU A 14 -8.63 15.81 -53.21
N ILE A 15 -8.33 16.26 -51.99
CA ILE A 15 -7.57 15.50 -50.99
C ILE A 15 -8.60 14.74 -50.14
N SER A 16 -8.60 13.41 -50.28
CA SER A 16 -9.39 12.51 -49.46
C SER A 16 -8.88 12.53 -48.01
N PHE A 17 -9.74 12.95 -47.07
CA PHE A 17 -9.49 12.80 -45.64
C PHE A 17 -9.64 11.31 -45.26
N ASN A 18 -8.55 10.68 -44.82
CA ASN A 18 -8.62 9.40 -44.13
C ASN A 18 -8.87 9.69 -42.64
N THR A 19 -10.03 9.28 -42.14
CA THR A 19 -10.34 9.34 -40.69
C THR A 19 -9.53 8.24 -40.00
N ILE A 20 -8.52 8.62 -39.24
CA ILE A 20 -7.82 7.71 -38.33
C ILE A 20 -8.66 7.64 -37.06
N THR A 21 -9.21 6.46 -36.76
CA THR A 21 -9.89 6.19 -35.50
C THR A 21 -8.86 6.22 -34.38
N GLU A 22 -8.98 7.19 -33.48
CA GLU A 22 -8.15 7.29 -32.28
C GLU A 22 -8.52 6.13 -31.35
N ILE A 23 -7.58 5.22 -31.14
CA ILE A 23 -7.70 4.16 -30.13
C ILE A 23 -7.47 4.85 -28.79
N GLU A 24 -8.55 5.03 -28.03
CA GLU A 24 -8.49 5.57 -26.66
C GLU A 24 -7.78 4.53 -25.78
N LEU A 25 -6.48 4.72 -25.62
CA LEU A 25 -5.65 3.97 -24.70
C LEU A 25 -6.11 4.33 -23.29
N VAL A 26 -6.95 3.48 -22.69
CA VAL A 26 -7.29 3.56 -21.27
C VAL A 26 -6.02 3.28 -20.49
N THR A 27 -5.24 4.32 -20.25
CA THR A 27 -4.20 4.34 -19.23
C THR A 27 -4.93 4.36 -17.91
N THR A 28 -4.96 3.22 -17.22
CA THR A 28 -5.22 3.21 -15.78
C THR A 28 -4.11 4.04 -15.15
N GLU A 29 -4.36 5.33 -14.90
CA GLU A 29 -3.48 6.12 -14.05
C GLU A 29 -3.34 5.35 -12.74
N SER A 30 -2.12 4.97 -12.38
CA SER A 30 -1.86 4.52 -11.02
C SER A 30 -2.19 5.72 -10.14
N SER A 31 -3.21 5.61 -9.29
CA SER A 31 -3.47 6.65 -8.30
C SER A 31 -2.18 6.88 -7.52
N GLU A 32 -1.73 8.14 -7.47
CA GLU A 32 -0.63 8.54 -6.62
C GLU A 32 -0.94 8.10 -5.18
N PHE A 33 0.06 7.60 -4.46
CA PHE A 33 -0.14 7.12 -3.10
C PHE A 33 -0.66 8.27 -2.22
N ASN A 34 -1.76 8.02 -1.52
CA ASN A 34 -2.26 8.93 -0.50
C ASN A 34 -2.53 8.14 0.78
N ILE A 35 -1.82 8.47 1.86
CA ILE A 35 -1.97 7.77 3.15
C ILE A 35 -3.41 7.83 3.69
N GLU A 36 -4.17 8.86 3.31
CA GLU A 36 -5.58 9.03 3.72
C GLU A 36 -6.52 7.98 3.11
N ASP A 37 -6.14 7.35 1.98
CA ASP A 37 -6.92 6.28 1.37
C ASP A 37 -6.97 5.02 2.26
N PHE A 38 -6.04 4.90 3.20
CA PHE A 38 -5.98 3.83 4.19
C PHE A 38 -6.63 4.20 5.52
N GLY A 39 -7.52 5.21 5.53
CA GLY A 39 -8.26 5.62 6.73
C GLY A 39 -9.06 4.49 7.39
N TRP A 40 -9.32 3.39 6.68
CA TRP A 40 -9.90 2.18 7.27
C TRP A 40 -8.99 1.52 8.30
N LEU A 41 -7.67 1.72 8.26
CA LEU A 41 -6.72 1.12 9.21
C LEU A 41 -6.79 1.80 10.58
N VAL A 42 -7.16 3.09 10.63
CA VAL A 42 -7.25 3.91 11.86
C VAL A 42 -8.16 3.25 12.89
N GLY A 43 -7.73 3.24 14.15
CA GLY A 43 -8.44 2.63 15.29
C GLY A 43 -7.70 1.45 15.89
N THR A 44 -8.40 0.71 16.76
CA THR A 44 -7.85 -0.44 17.49
C THR A 44 -8.39 -1.75 16.94
N TRP A 45 -7.50 -2.73 16.82
CA TRP A 45 -7.74 -4.04 16.25
C TRP A 45 -7.19 -5.13 17.14
N THR A 46 -7.94 -6.21 17.32
CA THR A 46 -7.52 -7.39 18.08
C THR A 46 -7.75 -8.67 17.30
N GLY A 47 -6.82 -9.61 17.39
CA GLY A 47 -6.94 -10.89 16.70
C GLY A 47 -5.93 -11.92 17.17
N ASP A 48 -6.08 -13.15 16.72
CA ASP A 48 -5.11 -14.21 17.03
C ASP A 48 -3.85 -14.04 16.17
N GLY A 49 -2.69 -14.33 16.75
CA GLY A 49 -1.40 -14.26 16.06
C GLY A 49 -0.28 -14.86 16.89
N PHE A 50 0.69 -15.54 16.25
CA PHE A 50 1.84 -16.16 16.92
C PHE A 50 1.47 -17.14 18.06
N GLY A 51 0.27 -17.72 18.01
CA GLY A 51 -0.25 -18.60 19.05
C GLY A 51 -0.56 -17.89 20.39
N GLY A 52 -0.86 -16.59 20.34
CA GLY A 52 -1.42 -15.78 21.42
C GLY A 52 -2.33 -14.69 20.84
N GLN A 53 -2.48 -13.57 21.55
CA GLN A 53 -3.26 -12.43 21.10
C GLN A 53 -2.35 -11.34 20.51
N SER A 54 -2.79 -10.77 19.40
CA SER A 54 -2.25 -9.58 18.76
C SER A 54 -3.22 -8.42 18.93
N GLU A 55 -2.69 -7.25 19.24
CA GLU A 55 -3.44 -5.98 19.29
C GLU A 55 -2.64 -4.92 18.52
N GLU A 56 -3.32 -4.21 17.62
CA GLU A 56 -2.77 -3.06 16.87
C GLU A 56 -3.63 -1.83 17.06
N THR A 57 -3.01 -0.67 17.25
CA THR A 57 -3.69 0.62 17.22
C THR A 57 -3.00 1.54 16.23
N TRP A 58 -3.77 2.12 15.30
CA TRP A 58 -3.30 3.03 14.26
C TRP A 58 -3.92 4.42 14.42
N SER A 59 -3.08 5.46 14.33
CA SER A 59 -3.51 6.86 14.42
C SER A 59 -4.06 7.38 13.09
N THR A 60 -4.71 8.54 13.10
CA THR A 60 -4.91 9.30 11.85
C THR A 60 -3.55 9.70 11.27
N PRO A 61 -3.41 9.81 9.94
CA PRO A 61 -2.16 10.27 9.34
C PRO A 61 -1.80 11.71 9.71
N VAL A 62 -0.50 12.00 9.79
CA VAL A 62 0.09 13.34 9.90
C VAL A 62 1.33 13.37 9.04
N ASP A 63 1.49 14.40 8.20
CA ASP A 63 2.68 14.57 7.35
C ASP A 63 2.97 13.34 6.45
N GLY A 64 1.93 12.82 5.80
CA GLY A 64 2.04 11.65 4.92
C GLY A 64 2.29 10.31 5.65
N THR A 65 2.29 10.30 6.98
CA THR A 65 2.68 9.14 7.78
C THR A 65 1.57 8.74 8.75
N MET A 66 1.26 7.44 8.81
CA MET A 66 0.40 6.84 9.83
C MET A 66 1.26 6.16 10.90
N MET A 67 1.02 6.48 12.17
CA MET A 67 1.71 5.86 13.30
C MET A 67 0.90 4.69 13.83
N GLY A 68 1.58 3.59 14.16
CA GLY A 68 0.99 2.39 14.74
C GLY A 68 1.69 1.93 16.02
N MET A 69 0.97 1.21 16.86
CA MET A 69 1.49 0.50 18.02
C MET A 69 0.95 -0.93 18.01
N TYR A 70 1.82 -1.91 18.21
CA TYR A 70 1.45 -3.32 18.32
C TYR A 70 1.81 -3.86 19.70
N ARG A 71 1.00 -4.77 20.23
CA ARG A 71 1.37 -5.63 21.37
C ARG A 71 1.04 -7.09 21.06
N HIS A 72 1.94 -7.98 21.44
CA HIS A 72 1.65 -9.42 21.54
C HIS A 72 1.63 -9.85 23.00
N TYR A 73 0.63 -10.65 23.36
CA TYR A 73 0.58 -11.28 24.68
C TYR A 73 0.03 -12.69 24.62
N LYS A 74 0.46 -13.52 25.56
CA LYS A 74 0.07 -14.93 25.67
C LYS A 74 -0.06 -15.31 27.13
N ASP A 75 -1.11 -16.07 27.45
CA ASP A 75 -1.39 -16.52 28.81
C ASP A 75 -1.41 -15.37 29.84
N GLY A 76 -1.97 -14.21 29.42
CA GLY A 76 -2.07 -13.01 30.24
C GLY A 76 -0.75 -12.25 30.47
N LYS A 77 0.33 -12.59 29.76
CA LYS A 77 1.64 -11.94 29.87
C LYS A 77 2.06 -11.31 28.55
N ILE A 78 2.57 -10.08 28.60
CA ILE A 78 3.16 -9.42 27.44
C ILE A 78 4.40 -10.18 26.98
N VAL A 79 4.48 -10.43 25.68
CA VAL A 79 5.65 -11.03 25.03
C VAL A 79 6.53 -9.93 24.43
N PHE A 80 5.96 -9.03 23.63
CA PHE A 80 6.68 -7.88 23.03
C PHE A 80 5.71 -6.80 22.54
N TYR A 81 6.28 -5.65 22.16
CA TYR A 81 5.62 -4.52 21.52
C TYR A 81 6.31 -4.13 20.22
N GLU A 82 5.63 -3.37 19.36
CA GLU A 82 6.25 -2.70 18.21
C GLU A 82 5.77 -1.25 18.08
N PHE A 83 6.67 -0.36 17.67
CA PHE A 83 6.32 0.97 17.14
C PHE A 83 6.42 0.96 15.63
N LEU A 84 5.33 1.33 14.95
CA LEU A 84 5.19 1.21 13.50
C LEU A 84 4.97 2.59 12.87
N LEU A 85 5.53 2.77 11.68
CA LEU A 85 5.31 3.92 10.81
C LEU A 85 5.00 3.41 9.41
N LEU A 86 3.89 3.86 8.83
CA LEU A 86 3.48 3.56 7.47
C LEU A 86 3.43 4.86 6.66
N ASP A 87 4.14 4.87 5.54
CA ASP A 87 4.19 5.99 4.58
C ASP A 87 4.26 5.44 3.13
N GLU A 88 4.48 6.33 2.16
CA GLU A 88 4.58 5.96 0.74
C GLU A 88 5.68 4.94 0.43
N THR A 89 6.74 4.90 1.25
CA THR A 89 7.89 4.01 1.06
C THR A 89 7.61 2.61 1.59
N GLY A 90 6.64 2.47 2.50
CA GLY A 90 6.25 1.21 3.12
C GLY A 90 6.12 1.34 4.64
N LEU A 91 6.32 0.21 5.32
CA LEU A 91 6.21 0.12 6.76
C LEU A 91 7.61 -0.02 7.38
N ARG A 92 7.87 0.78 8.42
CA ARG A 92 9.04 0.64 9.28
C ARG A 92 8.59 0.35 10.70
N LEU A 93 9.29 -0.54 11.39
CA LEU A 93 8.99 -0.82 12.79
C LEU A 93 10.23 -1.12 13.63
N LYS A 94 10.04 -1.01 14.94
CA LYS A 94 11.03 -1.41 15.94
C LYS A 94 10.37 -2.24 17.03
N HIS A 95 11.01 -3.32 17.45
CA HIS A 95 10.49 -4.21 18.47
C HIS A 95 11.02 -3.82 19.86
N PHE A 96 10.16 -3.99 20.86
CA PHE A 96 10.50 -3.75 22.25
C PHE A 96 10.09 -4.91 23.14
N ASN A 97 10.96 -5.28 24.06
CA ASN A 97 10.65 -6.19 25.15
C ASN A 97 9.66 -5.54 26.14
N PRO A 98 9.04 -6.31 27.04
CA PRO A 98 8.14 -5.79 28.07
C PRO A 98 8.76 -4.70 28.97
N ASP A 99 10.09 -4.69 29.08
CA ASP A 99 10.88 -3.72 29.86
C ASP A 99 11.42 -2.56 29.02
N ILE A 100 10.84 -2.33 27.83
CA ILE A 100 11.17 -1.27 26.86
C ILE A 100 12.58 -1.34 26.26
N THR A 101 13.32 -2.43 26.46
CA THR A 101 14.57 -2.65 25.74
C THR A 101 14.32 -3.06 24.29
N SER A 102 15.09 -2.49 23.36
CA SER A 102 14.93 -2.68 21.91
C SER A 102 15.58 -3.98 21.43
N TRP A 103 15.00 -4.63 20.42
CA TRP A 103 15.67 -5.75 19.72
C TRP A 103 16.67 -5.27 18.68
N GLU A 104 16.34 -4.20 17.95
CA GLU A 104 17.24 -3.58 16.99
C GLU A 104 18.22 -2.63 17.69
N GLU A 105 19.40 -2.47 17.10
CA GLU A 105 20.38 -1.46 17.52
C GLU A 105 19.81 -0.05 17.43
N LYS A 106 20.47 0.92 18.08
CA LYS A 106 19.96 2.28 18.25
C LYS A 106 19.41 2.90 16.94
N ASP A 107 20.18 2.83 15.86
CA ASP A 107 19.88 3.48 14.58
C ASP A 107 19.24 2.52 13.56
N ASP A 108 18.94 1.28 13.96
CA ASP A 108 18.36 0.24 13.11
C ASP A 108 16.86 0.04 13.36
N PHE A 109 16.18 -0.50 12.34
CA PHE A 109 14.75 -0.84 12.33
C PHE A 109 14.47 -1.93 11.28
N VAL A 110 13.32 -2.59 11.42
CA VAL A 110 12.79 -3.49 10.38
C VAL A 110 12.02 -2.66 9.36
N SER A 111 12.12 -3.02 8.07
CA SER A 111 11.37 -2.38 6.99
C SER A 111 10.71 -3.38 6.06
N PHE A 112 9.49 -3.03 5.63
CA PHE A 112 8.71 -3.72 4.61
C PHE A 112 8.41 -2.72 3.49
N GLU A 113 9.17 -2.81 2.40
CA GLU A 113 9.06 -1.92 1.25
C GLU A 113 7.66 -2.00 0.61
N MET A 114 7.08 -0.86 0.24
CA MET A 114 5.84 -0.78 -0.52
C MET A 114 6.01 -1.48 -1.87
N VAL A 115 5.09 -2.40 -2.21
CA VAL A 115 5.06 -3.11 -3.50
C VAL A 115 3.87 -2.66 -4.33
N ASN A 116 2.68 -2.62 -3.72
CA ASN A 116 1.45 -2.22 -4.39
C ASN A 116 0.39 -1.82 -3.34
N HIS A 117 -0.63 -1.10 -3.76
CA HIS A 117 -1.78 -0.80 -2.92
C HIS A 117 -3.07 -0.65 -3.72
N THR A 118 -4.19 -0.86 -3.05
CA THR A 118 -5.54 -0.56 -3.52
C THR A 118 -6.31 0.02 -2.34
N LYS A 119 -7.54 0.49 -2.57
CA LYS A 119 -8.42 1.00 -1.51
C LYS A 119 -8.61 0.06 -0.31
N ASP A 120 -8.52 -1.26 -0.53
CA ASP A 120 -8.78 -2.29 0.49
C ASP A 120 -7.53 -3.11 0.85
N LYS A 121 -6.36 -2.77 0.31
CA LYS A 121 -5.17 -3.62 0.45
C LYS A 121 -3.87 -2.83 0.39
N ILE A 122 -2.98 -3.11 1.33
CA ILE A 122 -1.59 -2.64 1.33
C ILE A 122 -0.70 -3.87 1.15
N GLU A 123 0.04 -3.93 0.04
CA GLU A 123 0.99 -5.00 -0.24
C GLU A 123 2.41 -4.49 -0.05
N LEU A 124 3.08 -5.00 0.97
CA LEU A 124 4.48 -4.74 1.27
C LEU A 124 5.29 -6.00 1.00
N LYS A 125 6.61 -5.84 0.91
CA LYS A 125 7.54 -6.94 0.69
C LYS A 125 7.59 -7.89 1.89
N GLY A 126 6.74 -8.91 1.86
CA GLY A 126 6.64 -9.92 2.93
C GLY A 126 5.56 -9.64 3.98
N LEU A 127 4.78 -8.56 3.84
CA LEU A 127 3.70 -8.21 4.74
C LEU A 127 2.52 -7.68 3.92
N VAL A 128 1.31 -8.16 4.18
CA VAL A 128 0.10 -7.69 3.50
C VAL A 128 -0.97 -7.37 4.54
N PHE A 129 -1.57 -6.20 4.43
CA PHE A 129 -2.80 -5.84 5.15
C PHE A 129 -3.94 -5.85 4.13
N GLU A 130 -5.05 -6.52 4.46
CA GLU A 130 -6.21 -6.60 3.58
C GLU A 130 -7.48 -6.38 4.38
N ARG A 131 -8.19 -5.30 4.06
CA ARG A 131 -9.51 -5.00 4.61
C ARG A 131 -10.50 -6.03 4.08
N LYS A 132 -11.19 -6.72 4.98
CA LYS A 132 -12.25 -7.69 4.64
C LYS A 132 -13.63 -7.09 4.80
N SER A 133 -13.80 -6.19 5.77
CA SER A 133 -15.02 -5.41 6.01
C SER A 133 -14.69 -4.13 6.78
N ASP A 134 -15.70 -3.41 7.29
CA ASP A 134 -15.48 -2.24 8.15
C ASP A 134 -14.88 -2.62 9.52
N THR A 135 -15.06 -3.87 9.94
CA THR A 135 -14.69 -4.36 11.27
C THR A 135 -13.74 -5.55 11.23
N GLU A 136 -13.29 -6.00 10.05
CA GLU A 136 -12.40 -7.15 9.90
C GLU A 136 -11.27 -6.82 8.91
N MET A 137 -10.05 -7.18 9.30
CA MET A 137 -8.88 -7.17 8.41
C MET A 137 -8.07 -8.45 8.58
N GLU A 138 -7.36 -8.82 7.54
CA GLU A 138 -6.41 -9.92 7.55
C GLU A 138 -5.00 -9.36 7.35
N ILE A 139 -4.07 -9.78 8.21
CA ILE A 139 -2.65 -9.50 8.04
C ILE A 139 -1.96 -10.81 7.67
N ARG A 140 -1.08 -10.77 6.67
CA ARG A 140 -0.27 -11.92 6.24
C ARG A 140 1.19 -11.56 6.30
N LEU A 141 1.92 -12.18 7.23
CA LEU A 141 3.35 -11.96 7.44
C LEU A 141 4.14 -13.18 6.99
N ARG A 142 5.03 -12.99 6.03
CA ARG A 142 5.96 -14.03 5.57
C ARG A 142 7.18 -14.05 6.47
N LEU A 143 7.37 -15.16 7.17
CA LEU A 143 8.51 -15.41 8.04
C LEU A 143 9.44 -16.42 7.38
N ARG A 144 10.74 -16.15 7.45
CA ARG A 144 11.78 -17.11 7.09
C ARG A 144 12.55 -17.49 8.35
N ASN A 145 12.64 -18.78 8.64
CA ASN A 145 13.48 -19.25 9.74
C ASN A 145 14.95 -19.39 9.31
N ASN A 146 15.82 -19.68 10.27
CA ASN A 146 17.26 -19.82 10.01
C ASN A 146 17.60 -20.97 9.05
N ASP A 147 16.74 -21.99 8.97
CA ASP A 147 16.89 -23.14 8.08
C ASP A 147 16.40 -22.85 6.65
N GLY A 148 15.93 -21.63 6.39
CA GLY A 148 15.45 -21.17 5.08
C GLY A 148 13.99 -21.54 4.78
N GLU A 149 13.31 -22.27 5.66
CA GLU A 149 11.89 -22.55 5.55
C GLU A 149 11.09 -21.25 5.64
N VAL A 150 10.11 -21.11 4.75
CA VAL A 150 9.22 -19.95 4.69
C VAL A 150 7.85 -20.39 5.16
N ARG A 151 7.33 -19.70 6.17
CA ARG A 151 5.94 -19.84 6.63
C ARG A 151 5.23 -18.50 6.56
N THR A 152 3.92 -18.53 6.37
CA THR A 152 3.08 -17.34 6.43
C THR A 152 2.28 -17.41 7.71
N GLU A 153 2.48 -16.44 8.60
CA GLU A 153 1.59 -16.18 9.74
C GLU A 153 0.40 -15.36 9.22
N VAL A 154 -0.81 -15.76 9.62
CA VAL A 154 -2.06 -15.08 9.23
C VAL A 154 -2.74 -14.60 10.50
N PHE A 155 -2.99 -13.30 10.57
CA PHE A 155 -3.71 -12.67 11.67
C PHE A 155 -5.11 -12.31 11.18
N SER A 156 -6.13 -12.79 11.87
CA SER A 156 -7.53 -12.41 11.63
C SER A 156 -7.93 -11.39 12.68
N MET A 157 -7.93 -10.13 12.30
CA MET A 157 -8.10 -9.00 13.22
C MET A 157 -9.51 -8.45 13.14
N ARG A 158 -10.09 -8.13 14.30
CA ARG A 158 -11.39 -7.50 14.46
C ARG A 158 -11.21 -6.13 15.07
N ARG A 159 -11.98 -5.16 14.60
CA ARG A 159 -12.04 -3.83 15.21
C ARG A 159 -12.72 -3.90 16.57
N GLU A 160 -12.18 -3.17 17.55
CA GLU A 160 -12.82 -2.94 18.85
C GLU A 160 -13.96 -1.92 18.79
#